data_AF-A0A7K6FWM9-F1
#
_entry.id   AF-A0A7K6FWM9-F1
#
_cell.length_a   1.000
_cell.length_b   1.000
_cell.length_c   1.000
_cell.angle_alpha   90.00
_cell.angle_beta   90.00
_cell.angle_gamma   90.00
#
_symmetry.space_group_name_H-M   'P 1'
#
loop_
_entity.id
_entity.type
_entity.pdbx_description
1 polymer ?
#
loop_
_entity_poly.entity_id
_entity_poly.type
_entity_poly.pdbx_seq_one_letter_code
_entity_poly.pdbx_strand_id
1 'polypeptide(L)'
;WNCSTLQGLQVFGKATIQGTQESAFIHAISAAGIAFAVTQACSHGELHKCGCDCKIQGVSPEGFQWSGCSDNLSYGIAFSQAFVDSPERSRGVSSSQALMNLHNNEAGRKVLLAHMKVECKCHGVSGSCEVRTCWKVMPPFRQVGNVLKEKFEGATGVHPKRVDSRKLLVPKSSRFKPYTAHDLVYLLASPDFCDRDPRHGIFGTSGRQCNRT
;
A
#
# COMPACT_ATOMS: atom_id res chain seq x y z
N TRP A 1 11.55 -16.06 -2.80
CA TRP A 1 11.50 -15.28 -1.55
C TRP A 1 10.11 -15.41 -0.90
N ASN A 2 9.99 -15.45 0.44
CA ASN A 2 8.74 -15.69 1.18
C ASN A 2 8.40 -14.63 2.24
N CYS A 3 9.07 -13.46 2.20
CA CYS A 3 8.85 -12.36 3.15
C CYS A 3 9.19 -12.65 4.64
N SER A 4 9.74 -13.82 5.00
CA SER A 4 10.05 -14.14 6.40
C SER A 4 11.27 -13.40 6.95
N THR A 5 12.12 -12.85 6.08
CA THR A 5 13.26 -12.00 6.44
C THR A 5 12.87 -10.76 7.26
N LEU A 6 11.58 -10.40 7.31
CA LEU A 6 11.07 -9.27 8.10
C LEU A 6 10.85 -9.58 9.59
N GLN A 7 10.88 -10.86 10.02
CA GLN A 7 10.81 -11.23 11.44
C GLN A 7 12.12 -10.89 12.15
N GLY A 8 12.31 -9.60 12.48
CA GLY A 8 13.47 -9.10 13.25
C GLY A 8 14.15 -7.87 12.66
N LEU A 9 13.86 -7.51 11.40
CA LEU A 9 14.36 -6.28 10.76
C LEU A 9 13.32 -5.16 10.85
N GLN A 10 13.76 -3.95 11.19
CA GLN A 10 12.91 -2.77 11.01
C GLN A 10 12.56 -2.65 9.53
N VAL A 11 11.26 -2.72 9.21
CA VAL A 11 10.70 -2.57 7.84
C VAL A 11 11.20 -1.30 7.16
N PHE A 12 11.55 -0.27 7.94
CA PHE A 12 12.05 1.03 7.47
C PHE A 12 13.58 1.24 7.71
N GLY A 13 14.30 0.18 8.10
CA GLY A 13 15.75 0.18 8.39
C GLY A 13 16.63 -0.30 7.22
N LYS A 14 17.91 -0.60 7.52
CA LYS A 14 18.86 -1.21 6.56
C LYS A 14 18.50 -2.68 6.31
N ALA A 15 17.44 -2.92 5.55
CA ALA A 15 17.10 -4.25 5.05
C ALA A 15 18.06 -4.67 3.92
N THR A 16 18.29 -5.97 3.78
CA THR A 16 19.28 -6.50 2.83
C THR A 16 18.79 -6.57 1.37
N ILE A 17 17.51 -6.26 1.14
CA ILE A 17 16.81 -6.40 -0.16
C ILE A 17 16.49 -5.02 -0.75
N GLN A 18 17.20 -3.97 -0.35
CA GLN A 18 16.93 -2.59 -0.75
C GLN A 18 16.99 -2.39 -2.26
N GLY A 19 16.05 -1.59 -2.80
CA GLY A 19 16.03 -1.23 -4.21
C GLY A 19 15.47 -2.30 -5.15
N THR A 20 15.11 -3.47 -4.64
CA THR A 20 14.55 -4.59 -5.44
C THR A 20 13.03 -4.53 -5.57
N GLN A 21 12.48 -5.43 -6.38
CA GLN A 21 11.05 -5.62 -6.55
C GLN A 21 10.35 -6.03 -5.24
N GLU A 22 10.98 -6.87 -4.42
CA GLU A 22 10.45 -7.32 -3.12
C GLU A 22 10.37 -6.16 -2.14
N SER A 23 11.41 -5.30 -2.11
CA SER A 23 11.40 -4.08 -1.30
C SER A 23 10.29 -3.14 -1.74
N ALA A 24 10.03 -3.00 -3.03
CA ALA A 24 8.94 -2.16 -3.54
C ALA A 24 7.58 -2.62 -3.00
N PHE A 25 7.32 -3.94 -3.01
CA PHE A 25 6.10 -4.50 -2.44
C PHE A 25 6.02 -4.29 -0.92
N ILE A 26 7.10 -4.51 -0.18
CA ILE A 26 7.15 -4.31 1.27
C ILE A 26 6.79 -2.86 1.64
N HIS A 27 7.37 -1.88 0.95
CA HIS A 27 7.05 -0.47 1.16
C HIS A 27 5.56 -0.18 0.91
N ALA A 28 5.02 -0.66 -0.21
CA ALA A 28 3.63 -0.46 -0.57
C ALA A 28 2.65 -1.11 0.43
N ILE A 29 2.84 -2.39 0.75
CA ILE A 29 1.94 -3.11 1.67
C ILE A 29 2.02 -2.58 3.10
N SER A 30 3.21 -2.12 3.54
CA SER A 30 3.39 -1.56 4.89
C SER A 30 2.74 -0.18 5.00
N ALA A 31 2.92 0.69 4.00
CA ALA A 31 2.27 2.00 3.97
C ALA A 31 0.73 1.88 3.90
N ALA A 32 0.23 0.93 3.11
CA ALA A 32 -1.18 0.59 3.07
C ALA A 32 -1.67 0.00 4.41
N GLY A 33 -0.93 -0.93 5.01
CA GLY A 33 -1.28 -1.57 6.27
C GLY A 33 -1.39 -0.58 7.43
N ILE A 34 -0.49 0.39 7.52
CA ILE A 34 -0.56 1.45 8.54
C ILE A 34 -1.79 2.34 8.31
N ALA A 35 -2.04 2.75 7.07
CA ALA A 35 -3.22 3.56 6.76
C ALA A 35 -4.52 2.81 7.09
N PHE A 36 -4.59 1.52 6.73
CA PHE A 36 -5.73 0.65 7.01
C PHE A 36 -5.98 0.48 8.51
N ALA A 37 -4.95 0.09 9.27
CA ALA A 37 -5.09 -0.17 10.70
C ALA A 37 -5.48 1.09 11.48
N VAL A 38 -4.90 2.24 11.16
CA VAL A 38 -5.23 3.52 11.82
C VAL A 38 -6.66 3.93 11.48
N THR A 39 -7.08 3.86 10.21
CA THR A 39 -8.46 4.19 9.84
C THR A 39 -9.46 3.26 10.52
N GLN A 40 -9.18 1.96 10.61
CA GLN A 40 -10.04 1.00 11.29
C GLN A 40 -10.18 1.32 12.78
N ALA A 41 -9.07 1.59 13.47
CA ALA A 41 -9.08 1.98 14.88
C ALA A 41 -9.85 3.30 15.12
N CYS A 42 -9.77 4.26 14.18
CA CYS A 42 -10.59 5.47 14.22
C CYS A 42 -12.09 5.15 14.10
N SER A 43 -12.49 4.32 13.14
CA SER A 43 -13.90 3.95 12.90
C SER A 43 -14.51 3.15 14.05
N HIS A 44 -13.69 2.36 14.76
CA HIS A 44 -14.11 1.63 15.96
C HIS A 44 -14.13 2.49 17.24
N GLY A 45 -13.65 3.73 17.18
CA GLY A 45 -13.56 4.60 18.35
C GLY A 45 -12.45 4.22 19.34
N GLU A 46 -11.45 3.44 18.91
CA GLU A 46 -10.29 3.04 19.73
C GLU A 46 -9.30 4.19 19.93
N LEU A 47 -9.37 5.22 19.07
CA LEU A 47 -8.47 6.37 19.09
C LEU A 47 -9.23 7.67 19.38
N HIS A 48 -8.80 8.42 20.39
CA HIS A 48 -9.47 9.66 20.80
C HIS A 48 -9.33 10.83 19.81
N LYS A 49 -8.32 10.81 18.93
CA LYS A 49 -7.98 11.95 18.04
C LYS A 49 -8.63 11.87 16.65
N CYS A 50 -9.42 10.83 16.39
CA CYS A 50 -10.08 10.61 15.11
C CYS A 50 -11.39 9.84 15.30
N GLY A 51 -12.15 9.68 14.23
CA GLY A 51 -13.42 8.97 14.22
C GLY A 51 -13.88 8.71 12.79
N CYS A 52 -15.18 8.44 12.64
CA CYS A 52 -15.83 8.30 11.35
C CYS A 52 -15.69 9.56 10.48
N ASP A 53 -15.79 9.40 9.16
CA ASP A 53 -15.81 10.51 8.21
C ASP A 53 -17.17 11.22 8.24
N CYS A 54 -17.17 12.44 8.80
CA CYS A 54 -18.36 13.29 8.89
C CYS A 54 -18.63 14.11 7.62
N LYS A 55 -17.80 14.04 6.58
CA LYS A 55 -17.96 14.86 5.37
C LYS A 55 -19.07 14.36 4.45
N ILE A 56 -19.50 13.11 4.62
CA ILE A 56 -20.47 12.45 3.75
C ILE A 56 -21.77 12.28 4.54
N GLN A 57 -22.76 13.13 4.26
CA GLN A 57 -24.02 13.21 4.98
C GLN A 57 -25.20 13.47 4.02
N GLY A 58 -26.42 13.22 4.50
CA GLY A 58 -27.64 13.50 3.75
C GLY A 58 -28.05 12.40 2.77
N VAL A 59 -28.92 12.74 1.82
CA VAL A 59 -29.42 11.82 0.80
C VAL A 59 -28.45 11.79 -0.38
N SER A 60 -28.08 10.60 -0.83
CA SER A 60 -27.23 10.42 -2.01
C SER A 60 -28.02 10.65 -3.31
N PRO A 61 -27.35 10.96 -4.43
CA PRO A 61 -28.00 11.03 -5.75
C PRO A 61 -28.73 9.75 -6.15
N GLU A 62 -28.30 8.59 -5.64
CA GLU A 62 -28.89 7.28 -5.87
C GLU A 62 -30.03 6.94 -4.89
N GLY A 63 -30.47 7.91 -4.07
CA GLY A 63 -31.68 7.83 -3.25
C GLY A 63 -31.53 7.17 -1.88
N PHE A 64 -30.32 6.76 -1.47
CA PHE A 64 -30.09 6.23 -0.13
C PHE A 64 -29.62 7.31 0.84
N GLN A 65 -29.83 7.10 2.14
CA GLN A 65 -29.35 8.02 3.17
C GLN A 65 -27.93 7.63 3.61
N TRP A 66 -27.01 8.60 3.64
CA TRP A 66 -25.72 8.42 4.31
C TRP A 66 -25.92 8.39 5.82
N SER A 67 -25.53 7.29 6.45
CA SER A 67 -25.65 7.08 7.89
C SER A 67 -24.71 5.97 8.36
N GLY A 68 -24.50 5.83 9.67
CA GLY A 68 -23.51 4.93 10.24
C GLY A 68 -22.11 5.54 10.27
N CYS A 69 -21.08 4.68 10.35
CA CYS A 69 -19.69 5.10 10.41
C CYS A 69 -19.03 4.89 9.06
N SER A 70 -18.81 5.98 8.31
CA SER A 70 -17.95 5.92 7.13
C SER A 70 -16.48 5.96 7.55
N ASP A 71 -15.65 5.10 6.98
CA ASP A 71 -14.23 5.03 7.28
C ASP A 71 -13.50 6.33 6.87
N ASN A 72 -12.81 6.96 7.81
CA ASN A 72 -11.99 8.14 7.54
C ASN A 72 -10.61 7.75 6.99
N LEU A 73 -10.59 7.25 5.75
CA LEU A 73 -9.36 6.84 5.08
C LEU A 73 -8.38 8.00 4.88
N SER A 74 -8.89 9.23 4.71
CA SER A 74 -8.04 10.41 4.55
C SER A 74 -7.13 10.65 5.76
N TYR A 75 -7.63 10.42 6.96
CA TYR A 75 -6.85 10.50 8.20
C TYR A 75 -5.77 9.42 8.27
N GLY A 76 -6.12 8.16 7.99
CA GLY A 76 -5.16 7.05 8.01
C GLY A 76 -4.04 7.21 6.98
N ILE A 77 -4.37 7.71 5.78
CA ILE A 77 -3.37 8.05 4.76
C ILE A 77 -2.44 9.16 5.22
N ALA A 78 -2.97 10.24 5.81
CA ALA A 78 -2.16 11.33 6.32
C ALA A 78 -1.23 10.86 7.46
N PHE A 79 -1.72 9.99 8.34
CA PHE A 79 -0.89 9.37 9.38
C PHE A 79 0.21 8.49 8.77
N SER A 80 -0.13 7.63 7.82
CA SER A 80 0.84 6.77 7.11
C SER A 80 1.90 7.61 6.39
N GLN A 81 1.52 8.72 5.76
CA GLN A 81 2.46 9.68 5.17
C GLN A 81 3.40 10.27 6.22
N ALA A 82 2.87 10.77 7.33
CA ALA A 82 3.68 11.38 8.38
C ALA A 82 4.65 10.39 9.04
N PHE A 83 4.24 9.12 9.19
CA PHE A 83 5.03 8.09 9.86
C PHE A 83 6.02 7.39 8.93
N VAL A 84 5.53 6.85 7.81
CA VAL A 84 6.30 5.97 6.90
C VAL A 84 7.24 6.78 6.00
N ASP A 85 6.83 7.97 5.56
CA ASP A 85 7.64 8.76 4.63
C ASP A 85 8.71 9.59 5.34
N SER A 86 8.58 9.81 6.67
CA SER A 86 9.53 10.61 7.47
C SER A 86 11.01 10.24 7.26
N PRO A 87 11.43 8.97 7.47
CA PRO A 87 12.83 8.59 7.28
C PRO A 87 13.32 8.75 5.83
N GLU A 88 12.44 8.56 4.84
CA GLU A 88 12.79 8.71 3.43
C GLU A 88 12.95 10.19 3.05
N ARG A 89 12.09 11.06 3.59
CA ARG A 89 12.19 12.52 3.41
C ARG A 89 13.46 13.08 4.03
N SER A 90 13.88 12.56 5.19
CA SER A 90 15.17 12.94 5.82
C SER A 90 16.39 12.57 4.98
N ARG A 91 16.34 11.46 4.21
CA ARG A 91 17.41 11.09 3.27
C ARG A 91 17.47 12.00 2.04
N GLY A 92 16.37 12.69 1.75
CA GLY A 92 16.27 13.70 0.70
C GLY A 92 16.16 13.15 -0.72
N VAL A 93 15.82 14.06 -1.64
CA VAL A 93 15.59 13.82 -3.09
C VAL A 93 16.87 13.38 -3.83
N SER A 94 18.04 13.50 -3.20
CA SER A 94 19.31 13.03 -3.74
C SER A 94 19.39 11.49 -3.78
N SER A 95 18.68 10.79 -2.90
CA SER A 95 18.64 9.33 -2.87
C SER A 95 17.61 8.78 -3.84
N SER A 96 18.07 8.07 -4.88
CA SER A 96 17.19 7.37 -5.83
C SER A 96 16.30 6.34 -5.11
N GLN A 97 16.83 5.74 -4.05
CA GLN A 97 16.12 4.76 -3.24
C GLN A 97 15.01 5.40 -2.39
N ALA A 98 15.26 6.58 -1.81
CA ALA A 98 14.22 7.31 -1.09
C ALA A 98 13.06 7.70 -2.02
N LEU A 99 13.36 8.14 -3.24
CA LEU A 99 12.35 8.41 -4.27
C LEU A 99 11.52 7.17 -4.63
N MET A 100 12.19 6.03 -4.81
CA MET A 100 11.55 4.75 -5.08
C MET A 100 10.62 4.34 -3.93
N ASN A 101 11.11 4.44 -2.69
CA ASN A 101 10.36 4.10 -1.48
C ASN A 101 9.12 4.99 -1.32
N LEU A 102 9.26 6.31 -1.47
CA LEU A 102 8.15 7.27 -1.41
C LEU A 102 7.08 6.97 -2.47
N HIS A 103 7.49 6.68 -3.70
CA HIS A 103 6.56 6.30 -4.78
C HIS A 103 5.79 5.03 -4.42
N ASN A 104 6.48 3.98 -3.98
CA ASN A 104 5.86 2.70 -3.65
C ASN A 104 4.95 2.80 -2.42
N ASN A 105 5.33 3.57 -1.39
CA ASN A 105 4.46 3.87 -0.25
C ASN A 105 3.14 4.50 -0.72
N GLU A 106 3.22 5.47 -1.63
CA GLU A 106 2.05 6.16 -2.16
C GLU A 106 1.19 5.27 -3.04
N ALA A 107 1.81 4.42 -3.88
CA ALA A 107 1.09 3.41 -4.65
C ALA A 107 0.28 2.48 -3.74
N GLY A 108 0.86 2.04 -2.62
CA GLY A 108 0.17 1.27 -1.57
C GLY A 108 -1.07 1.99 -1.01
N ARG A 109 -0.92 3.25 -0.60
CA ARG A 109 -2.04 4.06 -0.07
C ARG A 109 -3.13 4.30 -1.10
N LYS A 110 -2.79 4.45 -2.38
CA LYS A 110 -3.76 4.63 -3.47
C LYS A 110 -4.60 3.39 -3.74
N VAL A 111 -4.09 2.18 -3.49
CA VAL A 111 -4.90 0.96 -3.61
C VAL A 111 -6.11 1.01 -2.68
N LEU A 112 -5.94 1.52 -1.44
CA LEU A 112 -7.06 1.70 -0.50
C LEU A 112 -8.08 2.69 -1.06
N LEU A 113 -7.63 3.87 -1.51
CA LEU A 113 -8.50 4.91 -2.06
C LEU A 113 -9.33 4.41 -3.24
N ALA A 114 -8.69 3.68 -4.16
CA ALA A 114 -9.33 3.19 -5.38
C ALA A 114 -10.35 2.07 -5.12
N HIS A 115 -10.29 1.40 -3.97
CA HIS A 115 -11.11 0.22 -3.65
C HIS A 115 -12.04 0.43 -2.44
N MET A 116 -12.25 1.67 -2.01
CA MET A 116 -13.31 2.00 -1.06
C MET A 116 -14.67 1.56 -1.60
N LYS A 117 -15.50 0.98 -0.74
CA LYS A 117 -16.82 0.45 -1.10
C LYS A 117 -17.91 1.17 -0.34
N VAL A 118 -19.10 1.21 -0.93
CA VAL A 118 -20.32 1.63 -0.23
C VAL A 118 -21.02 0.37 0.24
N GLU A 119 -21.21 0.24 1.54
CA GLU A 119 -22.01 -0.81 2.15
C GLU A 119 -23.33 -0.23 2.64
N CYS A 120 -24.40 -1.02 2.53
CA CYS A 120 -25.75 -0.57 2.82
C CYS A 120 -26.49 -1.57 3.71
N LYS A 121 -27.35 -1.06 4.58
CA LYS A 121 -28.36 -1.82 5.31
C LYS A 121 -29.75 -1.39 4.87
N CYS A 122 -30.58 -2.38 4.54
CA CYS A 122 -31.98 -2.19 4.16
C CYS A 122 -32.89 -2.23 5.38
N HIS A 123 -33.91 -1.37 5.40
CA HIS A 123 -34.82 -1.17 6.53
C HIS A 123 -36.30 -1.27 6.14
N GLY A 124 -36.61 -1.74 4.93
CA GLY A 124 -38.00 -1.84 4.47
C GLY A 124 -38.75 -3.03 5.08
N VAL A 125 -40.09 -2.98 4.96
CA VAL A 125 -40.98 -4.03 5.47
C VAL A 125 -40.59 -5.38 4.86
N SER A 126 -40.56 -6.43 5.69
CA SER A 126 -40.15 -7.78 5.29
C SER A 126 -38.75 -7.87 4.66
N GLY A 127 -37.85 -6.92 4.96
CA GLY A 127 -36.48 -6.91 4.44
C GLY A 127 -36.33 -6.25 3.07
N SER A 128 -37.33 -5.50 2.60
CA SER A 128 -37.21 -4.74 1.35
C SER A 128 -36.14 -3.64 1.46
N CYS A 129 -35.55 -3.27 0.32
CA CYS A 129 -34.49 -2.26 0.23
C CYS A 129 -34.99 -0.89 -0.29
N GLU A 130 -36.29 -0.63 -0.19
CA GLU A 130 -36.90 0.65 -0.58
C GLU A 130 -36.32 1.82 0.24
N VAL A 131 -36.10 1.58 1.54
CA VAL A 131 -35.34 2.48 2.41
C VAL A 131 -34.06 1.78 2.83
N ARG A 132 -32.92 2.41 2.56
CA ARG A 132 -31.61 1.90 2.95
C ARG A 132 -30.69 3.03 3.42
N THR A 133 -29.85 2.70 4.38
CA THR A 133 -28.77 3.56 4.85
C THR A 133 -27.43 2.98 4.43
N CYS A 134 -26.50 3.81 3.97
CA CYS A 134 -25.20 3.34 3.55
C CYS A 134 -24.05 4.16 4.15
N TRP A 135 -22.88 3.55 4.22
CA TRP A 135 -21.62 4.14 4.67
C TRP A 135 -20.47 3.67 3.78
N LYS A 136 -19.37 4.43 3.74
CA LYS A 136 -18.17 4.03 3.03
C LYS A 136 -17.27 3.19 3.92
N VAL A 137 -16.78 2.07 3.41
CA VAL A 137 -15.84 1.18 4.10
C VAL A 137 -14.60 0.91 3.27
N MET A 138 -13.49 0.66 3.94
CA MET A 138 -12.28 0.13 3.32
C MET A 138 -12.51 -1.31 2.81
N PRO A 139 -11.84 -1.70 1.71
CA PRO A 139 -11.90 -3.09 1.26
C PRO A 139 -11.23 -4.03 2.28
N PRO A 140 -11.58 -5.33 2.28
CA PRO A 140 -10.83 -6.31 3.07
C PRO A 140 -9.34 -6.25 2.72
N PHE A 141 -8.46 -6.23 3.73
CA PHE A 141 -7.03 -6.04 3.49
C PHE A 141 -6.40 -7.16 2.64
N ARG A 142 -7.00 -8.36 2.62
CA ARG A 142 -6.64 -9.44 1.68
C ARG A 142 -6.76 -8.99 0.23
N GLN A 143 -7.81 -8.26 -0.13
CA GLN A 143 -8.01 -7.72 -1.48
C GLN A 143 -6.90 -6.73 -1.82
N VAL A 144 -6.52 -5.86 -0.88
CA VAL A 144 -5.41 -4.91 -1.04
C VAL A 144 -4.10 -5.66 -1.31
N GLY A 145 -3.83 -6.72 -0.53
CA GLY A 145 -2.67 -7.59 -0.73
C GLY A 145 -2.63 -8.26 -2.11
N ASN A 146 -3.78 -8.74 -2.60
CA ASN A 146 -3.88 -9.35 -3.93
C ASN A 146 -3.60 -8.33 -5.04
N VAL A 147 -4.21 -7.14 -4.98
CA VAL A 147 -3.96 -6.06 -5.96
C VAL A 147 -2.49 -5.65 -5.95
N LEU A 148 -1.88 -5.48 -4.77
CA LEU A 148 -0.46 -5.17 -4.68
C LEU A 148 0.44 -6.30 -5.17
N LYS A 149 0.00 -7.56 -5.07
CA LYS A 149 0.74 -8.72 -5.60
C LYS A 149 0.75 -8.72 -7.12
N GLU A 150 -0.36 -8.37 -7.77
CA GLU A 150 -0.43 -8.18 -9.22
C GLU A 150 0.48 -7.01 -9.66
N LYS A 151 0.45 -5.89 -8.91
CA LYS A 151 1.35 -4.76 -9.15
C LYS A 151 2.82 -5.10 -8.93
N PHE A 152 3.11 -6.01 -8.00
CA PHE A 152 4.45 -6.55 -7.82
C PHE A 152 4.88 -7.34 -9.05
N GLU A 153 4.06 -8.23 -9.61
CA GLU A 153 4.40 -9.01 -10.80
C GLU A 153 4.64 -8.14 -12.05
N GLY A 154 3.89 -7.04 -12.17
CA GLY A 154 4.03 -6.05 -13.25
C GLY A 154 4.93 -4.86 -12.92
N ALA A 155 5.76 -4.94 -11.87
CA ALA A 155 6.56 -3.80 -11.42
C ALA A 155 7.57 -3.34 -12.48
N THR A 156 7.82 -2.03 -12.55
CA THR A 156 8.69 -1.43 -13.57
C THR A 156 10.10 -1.19 -13.04
N GLY A 157 11.10 -1.73 -13.73
CA GLY A 157 12.49 -1.41 -13.47
C GLY A 157 12.82 0.02 -13.91
N VAL A 158 13.33 0.85 -12.99
CA VAL A 158 13.67 2.25 -13.22
C VAL A 158 15.14 2.55 -12.96
N HIS A 159 15.63 3.64 -13.52
CA HIS A 159 16.95 4.20 -13.24
C HIS A 159 16.86 5.71 -13.00
N PRO A 160 17.75 6.30 -12.21
CA PRO A 160 17.74 7.74 -11.97
C PRO A 160 18.23 8.50 -13.20
N LYS A 161 17.47 9.50 -13.64
CA LYS A 161 17.87 10.47 -14.66
C LYS A 161 17.83 11.86 -14.04
N ARG A 162 18.89 12.65 -14.26
CA ARG A 162 18.88 14.07 -13.90
C ARG A 162 18.17 14.85 -15.00
N VAL A 163 17.17 15.64 -14.60
CA VAL A 163 16.47 16.59 -15.44
C VAL A 163 16.55 17.92 -14.70
N ASP A 164 17.30 18.86 -15.26
CA ASP A 164 17.73 20.10 -14.61
C ASP A 164 18.41 19.84 -13.25
N SER A 165 17.91 20.46 -12.17
CA SER A 165 18.36 20.26 -10.79
C SER A 165 17.68 19.10 -10.08
N ARG A 166 16.70 18.42 -10.72
CA ARG A 166 15.90 17.37 -10.10
C ARG A 166 16.33 15.98 -10.58
N LYS A 167 16.31 15.03 -9.65
CA LYS A 167 16.49 13.61 -9.96
C LYS A 167 15.11 12.98 -10.12
N LEU A 168 14.87 12.36 -11.27
CA LEU A 168 13.65 11.64 -11.58
C LEU A 168 13.96 10.16 -11.82
N LEU A 169 13.00 9.30 -11.50
CA LEU A 169 13.07 7.88 -11.86
C LEU A 169 12.41 7.71 -13.22
N VAL A 170 13.10 7.05 -14.15
CA VAL A 170 12.56 6.78 -15.49
C VAL A 170 12.71 5.28 -15.82
N PRO A 171 11.80 4.70 -16.62
CA PRO A 171 11.90 3.30 -17.01
C PRO A 171 13.26 2.95 -17.63
N LYS A 172 13.80 1.76 -17.33
CA LYS A 172 15.07 1.26 -17.90
C LYS A 172 15.03 1.04 -19.40
N SER A 173 13.86 0.79 -19.98
CA SER A 173 13.69 0.68 -21.43
C SER A 173 12.58 1.60 -21.90
N SER A 174 12.84 2.33 -22.99
CA SER A 174 11.86 3.17 -23.70
C SER A 174 10.74 2.38 -24.36
N ARG A 175 10.89 1.06 -24.48
CA ARG A 175 9.84 0.16 -24.99
C ARG A 175 8.71 -0.07 -23.99
N PHE A 176 8.95 0.19 -22.71
CA PHE A 176 7.92 0.09 -21.68
C PHE A 176 7.14 1.39 -21.56
N LYS A 177 5.83 1.27 -21.33
CA LYS A 177 5.00 2.43 -21.00
C LYS A 177 5.52 3.11 -19.74
N PRO A 178 5.38 4.44 -19.61
CA PRO A 178 5.65 5.13 -18.35
C PRO A 178 4.84 4.51 -17.22
N TYR A 179 5.46 4.34 -16.05
CA TYR A 179 4.77 3.86 -14.86
C TYR A 179 3.80 4.93 -14.35
N THR A 180 2.68 4.50 -13.78
CA THR A 180 1.69 5.38 -13.16
C THR A 180 1.94 5.47 -11.65
N ALA A 181 1.20 6.37 -10.98
CA ALA A 181 1.25 6.48 -9.53
C ALA A 181 0.64 5.28 -8.77
N HIS A 182 0.04 4.30 -9.48
CA HIS A 182 -0.51 3.06 -8.90
C HIS A 182 0.41 1.86 -9.13
N ASP A 183 1.50 2.04 -9.87
CA ASP A 183 2.42 0.95 -10.22
C ASP A 183 3.62 0.94 -9.28
N LEU A 184 4.18 -0.24 -9.05
CA LEU A 184 5.39 -0.39 -8.25
C LEU A 184 6.63 -0.23 -9.12
N VAL A 185 7.67 0.37 -8.56
CA VAL A 185 8.95 0.61 -9.24
C VAL A 185 10.12 0.09 -8.43
N TYR A 186 11.15 -0.42 -9.12
CA TYR A 186 12.37 -0.94 -8.49
C TYR A 186 13.64 -0.50 -9.23
N LEU A 187 14.76 -0.39 -8.51
CA LEU A 187 16.04 0.08 -9.04
C LEU A 187 16.98 -1.07 -9.43
N LEU A 188 17.00 -2.13 -8.63
CA LEU A 188 17.96 -3.23 -8.71
C LEU A 188 17.25 -4.54 -9.04
N ALA A 189 17.93 -5.42 -9.77
CA ALA A 189 17.46 -6.77 -9.97
C ALA A 189 17.45 -7.52 -8.63
N SER A 190 16.46 -8.40 -8.44
CA SER A 190 16.41 -9.25 -7.26
C SER A 190 17.57 -10.24 -7.25
N PRO A 191 18.15 -10.56 -6.08
CA PRO A 191 19.20 -11.57 -5.98
C PRO A 191 18.63 -12.97 -6.23
N ASP A 192 19.52 -13.94 -6.40
CA ASP A 192 19.12 -15.35 -6.35
C ASP A 192 18.77 -15.74 -4.91
N PHE A 193 17.56 -16.26 -4.72
CA PHE A 193 17.05 -16.71 -3.43
C PHE A 193 17.17 -18.22 -3.20
N CYS A 194 17.76 -18.97 -4.15
CA CYS A 194 17.88 -20.43 -4.08
C CYS A 194 18.88 -20.86 -3.00
N ASP A 195 20.10 -20.34 -3.08
CA ASP A 195 21.17 -20.68 -2.16
C ASP A 195 21.22 -19.74 -0.96
N ARG A 196 21.72 -20.25 0.17
CA ARG A 196 21.87 -19.47 1.39
C ARG A 196 23.03 -18.48 1.25
N ASP A 197 22.75 -17.18 1.38
CA ASP A 197 23.74 -16.12 1.43
C ASP A 197 23.54 -15.24 2.68
N PRO A 198 24.32 -15.48 3.76
CA PRO A 198 24.23 -14.71 4.99
C PRO A 198 24.55 -13.22 4.82
N ARG A 199 25.39 -12.85 3.85
CA ARG A 199 25.77 -11.44 3.61
C ARG A 199 24.59 -10.63 3.11
N HIS A 200 23.76 -11.27 2.29
CA HIS A 200 22.55 -10.68 1.73
C HIS A 200 21.27 -11.06 2.50
N GLY A 201 21.39 -11.70 3.68
CA GLY A 201 20.23 -12.12 4.49
C GLY A 201 19.34 -13.14 3.80
N ILE A 202 19.89 -13.91 2.84
CA ILE A 202 19.17 -14.92 2.07
C ILE A 202 19.30 -16.26 2.77
N PHE A 203 18.18 -16.86 3.15
CA PHE A 203 18.15 -18.15 3.87
C PHE A 203 18.26 -19.38 2.96
N GLY A 204 18.07 -19.20 1.65
CA GLY A 204 17.94 -20.27 0.67
C GLY A 204 16.55 -20.93 0.69
N THR A 205 16.36 -21.97 -0.12
CA THR A 205 15.10 -22.70 -0.27
C THR A 205 15.06 -24.06 0.41
N SER A 206 16.19 -24.53 0.96
CA SER A 206 16.27 -25.83 1.63
C SER A 206 15.32 -25.95 2.83
N GLY A 207 14.68 -27.11 2.98
CA GLY A 207 13.74 -27.41 4.08
C GLY A 207 12.38 -26.72 3.98
N ARG A 208 12.09 -26.00 2.89
CA ARG A 208 10.79 -25.35 2.69
C ARG A 208 9.76 -26.35 2.17
N GLN A 209 8.52 -26.23 2.65
CA GLN A 209 7.39 -26.98 2.11
C GLN A 209 7.19 -26.61 0.64
N CYS A 210 7.03 -27.63 -0.20
CA CYS A 210 6.74 -27.49 -1.62
C CYS A 210 5.35 -28.01 -1.94
N ASN A 211 4.76 -27.49 -3.01
CA ASN A 211 3.56 -28.06 -3.60
C ASN A 211 3.96 -28.88 -4.83
N ARG A 212 3.48 -30.13 -4.94
CA ARG A 212 3.80 -31.03 -6.07
C ARG A 212 2.78 -30.95 -7.21
N THR A 213 1.55 -30.54 -6.91
CA THR A 213 0.54 -30.22 -7.94
C THR A 213 0.89 -28.91 -8.62
#